data_AF-J9F4A4-F1
#
_entry.id   AF-J9F4A4-F1
#
_cell.length_a   1.000
_cell.length_b   1.000
_cell.length_c   1.000
_cell.angle_alpha   90.00
_cell.angle_beta   90.00
_cell.angle_gamma   90.00
#
_symmetry.space_group_name_H-M   'P 1'
#
loop_
_entity.id
_entity.type
_entity.pdbx_description
1 polymer ?
#
loop_
_entity_poly.entity_id
_entity_poly.type
_entity_poly.pdbx_seq_one_letter_code
_entity_poly.pdbx_strand_id
1 'polypeptide(L)'
;PEKVAEDIVNLVKNRLPKAYNQKVSNIQVLTPMQRGVVGAANLNMALQNALNPSQIALNRGGYSFRQGDRVMQLRNNYDKDVFNGDLGYVE
;
A
#
# COMPACT_ATOMS: atom_id res chain seq x y z
N PRO A 1 -0.93 19.58 6.24
CA PRO A 1 -1.51 18.23 6.05
C PRO A 1 -0.48 17.21 5.53
N GLU A 2 0.46 17.73 4.76
CA GLU A 2 1.60 17.08 4.10
C GLU A 2 2.53 16.44 5.14
N LYS A 3 2.85 17.18 6.21
CA LYS A 3 3.61 16.66 7.36
C LYS A 3 2.97 15.40 7.97
N VAL A 4 1.64 15.32 7.99
CA VAL A 4 0.93 14.14 8.54
C VAL A 4 1.16 12.92 7.65
N ALA A 5 1.13 13.07 6.32
CA ALA A 5 1.42 11.98 5.41
C ALA A 5 2.87 11.49 5.54
N GLU A 6 3.83 12.41 5.67
CA GLU A 6 5.23 12.09 5.92
C GLU A 6 5.42 11.35 7.26
N ASP A 7 4.75 11.82 8.31
CA ASP A 7 4.78 11.19 9.63
C ASP A 7 4.18 9.79 9.61
N ILE A 8 3.09 9.56 8.87
CA ILE A 8 2.50 8.23 8.67
C ILE A 8 3.51 7.30 7.99
N VAL A 9 4.17 7.75 6.93
CA VAL A 9 5.20 6.95 6.25
C VAL A 9 6.34 6.60 7.21
N ASN A 10 6.81 7.56 8.00
CA ASN A 10 7.87 7.33 8.99
C ASN A 10 7.43 6.38 10.12
N LEU A 11 6.18 6.47 10.56
CA LEU A 11 5.59 5.53 11.53
C LEU A 11 5.64 4.10 11.00
N VAL A 12 5.14 3.87 9.78
CA VAL A 12 5.06 2.54 9.16
C VAL A 12 6.44 1.99 8.84
N LYS A 13 7.35 2.82 8.29
CA LYS A 13 8.68 2.39 7.87
C LYS A 13 9.62 2.14 9.04
N ASN A 14 9.57 2.96 10.09
CA ASN A 14 10.62 3.00 11.11
C ASN A 14 10.10 2.81 12.54
N ARG A 15 9.15 3.63 13.00
CA ARG A 15 8.83 3.72 14.44
C ARG A 15 8.04 2.51 14.93
N LEU A 16 6.99 2.12 14.22
CA LEU A 16 6.11 1.02 14.62
C LEU A 16 6.80 -0.35 14.50
N PRO A 17 7.53 -0.68 13.41
CA PRO A 17 8.28 -1.93 13.34
C PRO A 17 9.25 -2.12 14.51
N LYS A 18 9.98 -1.05 14.89
CA LYS A 18 10.92 -1.06 16.01
C LYS A 18 10.23 -1.16 17.37
N ALA A 19 9.19 -0.37 17.59
CA ALA A 19 8.48 -0.33 18.88
C ALA A 19 7.76 -1.64 19.21
N TYR A 20 7.21 -2.31 18.20
CA TYR A 20 6.40 -3.52 18.37
C TYR A 20 7.11 -4.82 17.93
N ASN A 21 8.36 -4.73 17.47
CA ASN A 21 9.13 -5.84 16.90
C ASN A 21 8.34 -6.62 15.82
N GLN A 22 7.71 -5.87 14.90
CA GLN A 22 6.86 -6.41 13.84
C GLN A 22 7.45 -6.11 12.45
N LYS A 23 7.15 -6.98 11.48
CA LYS A 23 7.45 -6.69 10.07
C LYS A 23 6.55 -5.56 9.57
N VAL A 24 7.06 -4.75 8.65
CA VAL A 24 6.29 -3.68 8.01
C VAL A 24 5.00 -4.22 7.36
N SER A 25 5.07 -5.43 6.78
CA SER A 25 3.92 -6.11 6.15
C SER A 25 2.75 -6.40 7.11
N ASN A 26 3.00 -6.39 8.43
CA ASN A 26 1.98 -6.64 9.46
C ASN A 26 1.28 -5.34 9.91
N ILE A 27 1.67 -4.18 9.38
CA ILE A 27 1.10 -2.88 9.74
C ILE A 27 0.09 -2.47 8.67
N GLN A 28 -1.15 -2.23 9.10
CA GLN A 28 -2.22 -1.74 8.23
C GLN A 28 -2.49 -0.26 8.52
N VAL A 29 -2.49 0.56 7.46
CA VAL A 29 -2.95 1.95 7.53
C VAL A 29 -4.41 2.01 7.09
N LEU A 30 -5.24 2.70 7.87
CA LEU A 30 -6.66 2.94 7.56
C LEU A 30 -6.91 4.44 7.48
N THR A 31 -7.68 4.86 6.47
CA THR A 31 -8.07 6.26 6.28
C THR A 31 -9.50 6.32 5.76
N PRO A 32 -10.33 7.28 6.24
CA PRO A 32 -11.73 7.36 5.86
C PRO A 32 -11.94 7.83 4.42
N MET A 33 -10.92 8.42 3.79
CA MET A 33 -11.04 9.05 2.47
C MET A 33 -10.18 8.34 1.44
N GLN A 34 -10.70 8.21 0.21
CA GLN A 34 -9.93 7.71 -0.93
C GLN A 34 -8.96 8.76 -1.50
N ARG A 35 -9.39 10.03 -1.49
CA ARG A 35 -8.66 11.18 -2.07
C ARG A 35 -8.20 12.15 -0.98
N GLY A 36 -7.25 13.02 -1.33
CA GLY A 36 -6.66 14.02 -0.44
C GLY A 36 -5.26 13.62 0.05
N VAL A 37 -4.60 14.55 0.75
CA VAL A 37 -3.20 14.39 1.19
C VAL A 37 -3.00 13.17 2.10
N VAL A 38 -3.98 12.86 2.95
CA VAL A 38 -4.00 11.67 3.82
C VAL A 38 -5.02 10.62 3.35
N GLY A 39 -5.45 10.70 2.09
CA GLY A 39 -6.34 9.73 1.47
C GLY A 39 -5.60 8.47 1.02
N ALA A 40 -6.33 7.36 0.89
CA ALA A 40 -5.75 6.04 0.59
C ALA A 40 -4.90 6.04 -0.68
N ALA A 41 -5.33 6.74 -1.73
CA ALA A 41 -4.58 6.81 -2.99
C ALA A 41 -3.20 7.47 -2.81
N ASN A 42 -3.14 8.61 -2.09
CA ASN A 42 -1.88 9.30 -1.87
C ASN A 42 -0.96 8.53 -0.91
N LEU A 43 -1.52 7.97 0.17
CA LEU A 43 -0.77 7.17 1.12
C LEU A 43 -0.20 5.90 0.47
N ASN A 44 -0.94 5.23 -0.41
CA ASN A 44 -0.45 4.06 -1.14
C ASN A 44 0.78 4.41 -1.99
N MET A 45 0.74 5.52 -2.74
CA MET A 45 1.90 5.97 -3.53
C MET A 45 3.11 6.31 -2.63
N ALA A 46 2.88 7.06 -1.55
CA ALA A 46 3.95 7.47 -0.64
C ALA A 46 4.58 6.26 0.07
N LEU A 47 3.76 5.30 0.52
CA LEU A 47 4.21 4.07 1.15
C LEU A 47 4.92 3.14 0.16
N GLN A 48 4.41 2.96 -1.06
CA GLN A 48 5.07 2.19 -2.11
C GLN A 48 6.47 2.75 -2.38
N ASN A 49 6.59 4.07 -2.55
CA ASN A 49 7.88 4.73 -2.75
C ASN A 49 8.85 4.55 -1.58
N ALA A 50 8.34 4.53 -0.35
CA ALA A 50 9.17 4.44 0.84
C ALA A 50 9.58 3.00 1.19
N LEU A 51 8.76 2.01 0.82
CA LEU A 51 8.86 0.62 1.27
C LEU A 51 9.26 -0.35 0.17
N ASN A 52 8.91 -0.08 -1.09
CA ASN A 52 9.22 -0.96 -2.23
C ASN A 52 10.26 -0.33 -3.17
N PRO A 53 11.53 -0.77 -3.11
CA PRO A 53 12.61 -0.23 -3.94
C PRO A 53 12.62 -0.76 -5.38
N SER A 54 11.76 -1.74 -5.71
CA SER A 54 11.74 -2.37 -7.03
C SER A 54 11.53 -1.35 -8.14
N GLN A 55 12.33 -1.46 -9.20
CA GLN A 55 12.19 -0.64 -10.42
C GLN A 55 11.37 -1.36 -11.50
N ILE A 56 11.08 -2.65 -11.29
CA ILE A 56 10.26 -3.45 -12.20
C ILE A 56 8.81 -3.08 -11.92
N ALA A 57 8.18 -2.39 -12.87
CA ALA A 57 6.83 -1.85 -12.72
C ALA A 57 5.98 -2.01 -13.98
N LEU A 58 4.70 -2.30 -13.77
CA LEU A 58 3.65 -2.28 -14.78
C LEU A 58 2.76 -1.06 -14.56
N ASN A 59 2.70 -0.16 -15.53
CA ASN A 59 1.80 0.99 -15.50
C ASN A 59 0.48 0.64 -16.20
N ARG A 60 -0.63 0.64 -15.45
CA ARG A 60 -1.96 0.31 -15.99
C ARG A 60 -3.07 1.05 -15.23
N GLY A 61 -4.01 1.64 -15.98
CA GLY A 61 -5.20 2.26 -15.39
C GLY A 61 -4.92 3.42 -14.43
N GLY A 62 -3.81 4.15 -14.63
CA GLY A 62 -3.38 5.23 -13.75
C GLY A 62 -2.63 4.78 -12.49
N TYR A 63 -2.38 3.47 -12.33
CA TYR A 63 -1.58 2.91 -11.24
C TYR A 63 -0.25 2.37 -11.76
N SER A 64 0.78 2.43 -10.91
CA SER A 64 2.06 1.78 -11.13
C SER A 64 2.17 0.60 -10.16
N PHE A 65 2.11 -0.61 -10.69
CA PHE A 65 2.24 -1.86 -9.92
C PHE A 65 3.70 -2.31 -9.98
N ARG A 66 4.40 -2.27 -8.85
CA ARG A 66 5.79 -2.73 -8.74
C ARG A 66 5.83 -4.18 -8.29
N GLN A 67 6.82 -4.91 -8.76
CA GLN A 67 7.10 -6.25 -8.22
C GLN A 67 7.26 -6.16 -6.69
N GLY A 68 6.60 -7.07 -5.97
CA GLY A 68 6.54 -7.09 -4.50
C GLY A 68 5.43 -6.24 -3.89
N ASP A 69 4.65 -5.51 -4.67
CA ASP A 69 3.51 -4.76 -4.14
C ASP A 69 2.43 -5.67 -3.58
N ARG A 70 1.91 -5.32 -2.41
CA ARG A 70 0.69 -5.90 -1.87
C ARG A 70 -0.52 -5.24 -2.53
N VAL A 71 -1.37 -6.05 -3.17
CA VAL A 71 -2.56 -5.59 -3.88
C VAL A 71 -3.82 -6.18 -3.26
N MET A 72 -4.95 -5.54 -3.52
CA MET A 72 -6.27 -6.02 -3.12
C MET A 72 -7.17 -6.12 -4.35
N GLN A 73 -7.91 -7.21 -4.44
CA GLN A 73 -8.91 -7.39 -5.48
C GLN A 73 -10.13 -6.51 -5.20
N LEU A 74 -10.56 -5.74 -6.21
CA LEU A 74 -11.67 -4.77 -6.04
C LEU A 74 -13.02 -5.29 -6.54
N ARG A 75 -13.03 -6.39 -7.29
CA ARG A 75 -14.23 -7.00 -7.90
C ARG A 75 -14.07 -8.52 -7.96
N ASN A 76 -15.14 -9.26 -7.71
CA ASN A 76 -15.13 -10.72 -7.80
C ASN A 76 -14.75 -11.17 -9.23
N ASN A 77 -13.91 -12.19 -9.31
CA ASN A 77 -13.59 -12.90 -10.54
C ASN A 77 -13.72 -14.40 -10.26
N TYR A 78 -14.87 -14.95 -10.63
CA TYR A 78 -15.23 -16.35 -10.37
C TYR A 78 -14.40 -17.34 -11.20
N ASP A 79 -13.96 -16.96 -12.40
CA ASP A 79 -13.09 -17.82 -13.23
C ASP A 79 -11.74 -18.08 -12.56
N LYS A 80 -11.30 -17.14 -11.72
CA LYS A 80 -10.04 -17.20 -10.97
C LYS A 80 -10.22 -17.51 -9.48
N ASP A 81 -11.47 -17.72 -9.04
CA ASP A 81 -11.83 -17.93 -7.63
C ASP A 81 -11.24 -16.87 -6.68
N VAL A 82 -11.29 -15.60 -7.08
CA VAL A 82 -10.84 -14.46 -6.25
C VAL A 82 -11.98 -13.46 -6.04
N PHE A 83 -12.10 -12.94 -4.83
CA PHE A 83 -13.21 -12.12 -4.37
C PHE A 83 -12.76 -10.72 -3.98
N ASN A 84 -13.70 -9.77 -3.98
CA ASN A 84 -13.44 -8.41 -3.53
C ASN A 84 -12.95 -8.40 -2.06
N GLY A 85 -11.79 -7.79 -1.82
CA GLY A 85 -11.13 -7.76 -0.52
C GLY A 85 -9.96 -8.74 -0.39
N ASP A 86 -9.84 -9.71 -1.30
CA ASP A 86 -8.73 -10.66 -1.28
C ASP A 86 -7.40 -9.96 -1.52
N LEU A 87 -6.37 -10.40 -0.80
CA LEU A 87 -5.04 -9.83 -0.82
C LEU A 87 -4.09 -10.71 -1.64
N GLY A 88 -3.19 -10.08 -2.37
CA GLY A 88 -2.16 -10.77 -3.13
C GLY A 88 -0.88 -9.93 -3.26
N TYR A 89 0.09 -10.47 -3.99
CA TYR A 89 1.34 -9.79 -4.31
C TYR A 89 1.56 -9.77 -5.83
N VAL A 90 2.25 -8.73 -6.31
CA VAL A 90 2.74 -8.68 -7.69
C VAL A 90 4.08 -9.43 -7.75
N GLU A 91 4.19 -10.44 -8.62
CA GLU A 91 5.40 -11.27 -8.81
C GLU A 91 6.06 -11.04 -10.17
#